data_AF-A0A938VHY5-F1
#
_entry.id   AF-A0A938VHY5-F1
#
_cell.length_a   1.000
_cell.length_b   1.000
_cell.length_c   1.000
_cell.angle_alpha   90.00
_cell.angle_beta   90.00
_cell.angle_gamma   90.00
#
_symmetry.space_group_name_H-M   'P 1'
#
loop_
_entity.id
_entity.type
_entity.pdbx_description
1 polymer ?
#
loop_
_entity_poly.entity_id
_entity_poly.type
_entity_poly.pdbx_seq_one_letter_code
_entity_poly.pdbx_strand_id
1 'polypeptide(L)'
;MNKKTILILGDILAIAILTLIGFATHGTTDMSYLPRMAAAFFPVLFAWFVLAPWFGLFDEQVNENHKLLWRVALVSLFAAPLATTLRAAWLGSTALPLFTFILGSSNALGMTVWRWLYTFIAKRFPK
;
A
#
# COMPACT_ATOMS: atom_id res chain seq x y z
N MET A 1 -11.26 10.24 16.88
CA MET A 1 -10.27 10.17 15.77
C MET A 1 -10.96 10.63 14.51
N ASN A 2 -10.40 11.58 13.74
CA ASN A 2 -11.07 12.05 12.52
C ASN A 2 -10.94 11.02 11.38
N LYS A 3 -11.76 11.16 10.33
CA LYS A 3 -11.78 10.26 9.16
C LYS A 3 -10.39 10.09 8.54
N LYS A 4 -9.66 11.19 8.37
CA LYS A 4 -8.32 11.20 7.77
C LYS A 4 -7.31 10.38 8.57
N THR A 5 -7.31 10.47 9.91
CA THR A 5 -6.43 9.65 10.76
C THR A 5 -6.78 8.17 10.65
N ILE A 6 -8.07 7.81 10.63
CA ILE A 6 -8.50 6.42 10.42
C ILE A 6 -8.01 5.90 9.06
N LEU A 7 -8.13 6.72 8.01
CA LEU A 7 -7.67 6.39 6.67
C LEU A 7 -6.16 6.13 6.62
N ILE A 8 -5.35 7.03 7.18
CA ILE A 8 -3.88 6.92 7.20
C ILE A 8 -3.45 5.70 7.99
N LEU A 9 -3.98 5.49 9.20
CA LEU A 9 -3.65 4.32 10.00
C LEU A 9 -4.07 3.01 9.32
N GLY A 10 -5.22 3.02 8.67
CA GLY A 10 -5.71 1.87 7.93
C GLY A 10 -4.90 1.59 6.68
N ASP A 11 -4.40 2.60 5.96
CA ASP A 11 -3.46 2.40 4.86
C ASP A 11 -2.16 1.73 5.34
N ILE A 12 -1.59 2.23 6.43
CA ILE A 12 -0.38 1.65 7.05
C ILE A 12 -0.63 0.17 7.39
N LEU A 13 -1.77 -0.12 8.03
CA LEU A 13 -2.13 -1.47 8.42
C LEU A 13 -2.39 -2.38 7.21
N ALA A 14 -3.09 -1.89 6.19
CA ALA A 14 -3.37 -2.65 4.97
C ALA A 14 -2.06 -3.02 4.25
N ILE A 15 -1.13 -2.07 4.09
CA ILE A 15 0.19 -2.32 3.50
C ILE A 15 0.98 -3.34 4.35
N ALA A 16 0.92 -3.24 5.68
CA ALA A 16 1.58 -4.21 6.57
C ALA A 16 1.01 -5.63 6.39
N ILE A 17 -0.32 -5.77 6.36
CA ILE A 17 -1.01 -7.05 6.12
C ILE A 17 -0.65 -7.62 4.75
N LEU A 18 -0.68 -6.81 3.69
CA LEU A 18 -0.31 -7.26 2.34
C LEU A 18 1.14 -7.70 2.26
N THR A 19 2.04 -7.00 2.95
CA THR A 19 3.46 -7.40 3.06
C THR A 19 3.58 -8.75 3.76
N LEU A 20 2.89 -8.94 4.89
CA LEU A 20 2.88 -10.21 5.62
C LEU A 20 2.34 -11.37 4.77
N ILE A 21 1.24 -11.15 4.05
CA ILE A 21 0.67 -12.15 3.13
C ILE A 21 1.70 -12.53 2.06
N GLY A 22 2.38 -11.54 1.45
CA GLY A 22 3.45 -11.81 0.48
C GLY A 22 4.54 -12.72 1.03
N PHE A 23 5.04 -12.45 2.25
CA PHE A 23 6.03 -13.31 2.89
C PHE A 23 5.48 -14.69 3.25
N ALA A 24 4.24 -14.79 3.75
CA ALA A 24 3.60 -16.06 4.05
C ALA A 24 3.50 -16.96 2.79
N THR A 25 3.22 -16.38 1.62
CA THR A 25 3.18 -17.15 0.36
C THR A 25 4.54 -17.67 -0.10
N HIS A 26 5.65 -17.13 0.43
CA HIS A 26 7.00 -17.62 0.19
C HIS A 26 7.48 -18.67 1.21
N GLY A 27 6.62 -19.10 2.14
CA GLY A 27 6.95 -20.14 3.13
C GLY A 27 8.01 -19.72 4.16
N THR A 28 8.26 -18.43 4.34
CA THR A 28 9.23 -17.94 5.33
C THR A 28 8.63 -17.99 6.74
N THR A 29 9.17 -18.86 7.60
CA THR A 29 8.64 -19.12 8.96
C THR A 29 9.58 -18.70 10.10
N ASP A 30 10.81 -18.28 9.82
CA ASP A 30 11.79 -17.91 10.85
C ASP A 30 11.91 -16.38 11.04
N MET A 31 12.42 -15.91 12.18
CA MET A 31 12.50 -14.47 12.46
C MET A 31 13.54 -13.72 11.59
N SER A 32 14.38 -14.43 10.82
CA SER A 32 15.35 -13.82 9.91
C SER A 32 14.70 -13.09 8.72
N TYR A 33 13.40 -13.28 8.48
CA TYR A 33 12.69 -12.52 7.44
C TYR A 33 12.45 -11.05 7.81
N LEU A 34 12.55 -10.65 9.08
CA LEU A 34 12.19 -9.30 9.53
C LEU A 34 12.93 -8.17 8.79
N PRO A 35 14.26 -8.22 8.58
CA PRO A 35 14.96 -7.19 7.80
C PRO A 35 14.48 -7.13 6.35
N ARG A 36 14.22 -8.28 5.72
CA ARG A 36 13.66 -8.33 4.36
C ARG A 36 12.25 -7.77 4.29
N MET A 37 11.43 -8.02 5.32
CA MET A 37 10.08 -7.49 5.42
C MET A 37 10.11 -5.98 5.59
N ALA A 38 11.00 -5.45 6.44
CA ALA A 38 11.22 -4.01 6.57
C ALA A 38 11.63 -3.38 5.22
N ALA A 39 12.55 -4.02 4.49
CA ALA A 39 12.97 -3.61 3.15
C ALA A 39 11.88 -3.73 2.07
N ALA A 40 10.75 -4.39 2.34
CA ALA A 40 9.58 -4.39 1.46
C ALA A 40 8.53 -3.36 1.93
N PHE A 41 8.21 -3.38 3.22
CA PHE A 41 7.19 -2.56 3.85
C PHE A 41 7.51 -1.06 3.76
N PHE A 42 8.69 -0.63 4.23
CA PHE A 42 9.00 0.80 4.30
C PHE A 42 9.10 1.47 2.93
N PRO A 43 9.72 0.85 1.90
CA PRO A 43 9.69 1.41 0.55
C PRO A 43 8.29 1.54 -0.05
N VAL A 44 7.41 0.54 0.15
CA VAL A 44 6.01 0.62 -0.31
C VAL A 44 5.27 1.72 0.44
N LEU A 45 5.44 1.79 1.75
CA LEU A 45 4.81 2.81 2.58
C LEU A 45 5.23 4.22 2.15
N PHE A 46 6.53 4.42 1.96
CA PHE A 46 7.10 5.68 1.48
C PHE A 46 6.54 6.03 0.09
N ALA A 47 6.62 5.11 -0.87
CA ALA A 47 6.11 5.34 -2.22
C ALA A 47 4.61 5.66 -2.24
N TRP A 48 3.82 4.96 -1.43
CA TRP A 48 2.39 5.23 -1.26
C TRP A 48 2.15 6.65 -0.78
N PHE A 49 2.75 7.06 0.34
CA PHE A 49 2.50 8.38 0.92
C PHE A 49 3.12 9.53 0.11
N VAL A 50 4.14 9.26 -0.69
CA VAL A 50 4.67 10.25 -1.66
C VAL A 50 3.68 10.46 -2.79
N LEU A 51 3.09 9.41 -3.36
CA LEU A 51 2.24 9.50 -4.56
C LEU A 51 0.77 9.75 -4.27
N ALA A 52 0.20 9.14 -3.23
CA ALA A 52 -1.22 9.22 -2.89
C ALA A 52 -1.79 10.65 -2.82
N PRO A 53 -1.09 11.67 -2.27
CA PRO A 53 -1.58 13.05 -2.25
C PRO A 53 -1.81 13.63 -3.65
N TRP A 54 -0.94 13.32 -4.63
CA TRP A 54 -1.01 13.85 -6.00
C TRP A 54 -2.23 13.34 -6.76
N PHE A 55 -2.84 12.24 -6.29
CA PHE A 55 -4.06 11.66 -6.87
C PHE A 55 -5.32 11.98 -6.05
N GLY A 56 -5.17 12.81 -5.00
CA GLY A 56 -6.26 13.20 -4.11
C GLY A 56 -6.72 12.10 -3.17
N LEU A 57 -5.91 11.06 -2.91
CA LEU A 57 -6.33 9.91 -2.07
C LEU A 57 -6.47 10.24 -0.57
N PHE A 58 -6.22 11.49 -0.18
CA PHE A 58 -6.50 12.01 1.17
C PHE A 58 -7.56 13.13 1.17
N ASP A 59 -8.19 13.38 0.03
CA ASP A 59 -9.36 14.26 -0.11
C ASP A 59 -10.63 13.47 0.24
N GLU A 60 -11.49 14.05 1.08
CA GLU A 60 -12.77 13.42 1.47
C GLU A 60 -13.68 13.18 0.26
N GLN A 61 -13.75 14.11 -0.69
CA GLN A 61 -14.61 13.99 -1.87
C GLN A 61 -14.22 12.80 -2.76
N VAL A 62 -12.92 12.51 -2.83
CA VAL A 62 -12.39 11.36 -3.57
C VAL A 62 -12.66 10.06 -2.82
N ASN A 63 -12.44 10.07 -1.50
CA ASN A 63 -12.53 8.88 -0.66
C ASN A 63 -13.96 8.41 -0.37
N GLU A 64 -14.95 9.30 -0.43
CA GLU A 64 -16.36 8.94 -0.28
C GLU A 64 -17.02 8.47 -1.59
N ASN A 65 -16.34 8.61 -2.73
CA ASN A 65 -16.87 8.27 -4.05
C ASN A 65 -16.31 6.93 -4.56
N HIS A 66 -17.11 5.86 -4.49
CA HIS A 66 -16.71 4.52 -4.96
C HIS A 66 -16.27 4.47 -6.43
N LYS A 67 -16.80 5.36 -7.28
CA LYS A 67 -16.43 5.43 -8.70
C LYS A 67 -14.99 5.90 -8.91
N LEU A 68 -14.34 6.46 -7.89
CA LEU A 68 -12.95 6.95 -7.96
C LEU A 68 -11.95 5.97 -7.35
N LEU A 69 -12.38 4.79 -6.88
CA LEU A 69 -11.49 3.78 -6.29
C LEU A 69 -10.42 3.27 -7.28
N TRP A 70 -10.64 3.38 -8.60
CA TRP A 70 -9.62 3.04 -9.59
C TRP A 70 -8.33 3.86 -9.42
N ARG A 71 -8.40 5.07 -8.83
CA ARG A 71 -7.22 5.89 -8.51
C ARG A 71 -6.30 5.20 -7.51
N VAL A 72 -6.87 4.41 -6.58
CA VAL A 72 -6.13 3.64 -5.58
C VAL A 72 -5.29 2.56 -6.26
N ALA A 73 -5.89 1.82 -7.20
CA ALA A 73 -5.19 0.84 -8.02
C ALA A 73 -4.09 1.51 -8.85
N LEU A 74 -4.38 2.64 -9.50
CA LEU A 74 -3.41 3.38 -10.30
C LEU A 74 -2.20 3.84 -9.47
N VAL A 75 -2.43 4.44 -8.30
CA VAL A 75 -1.36 4.86 -7.38
C VAL A 75 -0.52 3.66 -6.94
N SER A 76 -1.15 2.52 -6.65
CA SER A 76 -0.41 1.31 -6.25
C SER A 76 0.51 0.81 -7.37
N LEU A 77 0.05 0.87 -8.62
CA LEU A 77 0.84 0.48 -9.80
C LEU A 77 2.04 1.42 -10.01
N PHE A 78 1.90 2.74 -9.76
CA PHE A 78 3.01 3.69 -9.81
C PHE A 78 3.91 3.64 -8.57
N ALA A 79 3.37 3.31 -7.41
CA ALA A 79 4.14 3.15 -6.18
C ALA A 79 5.07 1.94 -6.26
N ALA A 80 4.66 0.88 -6.95
CA ALA A 80 5.46 -0.33 -7.10
C ALA A 80 6.87 -0.11 -7.67
N PRO A 81 7.07 0.51 -8.86
CA PRO A 81 8.42 0.74 -9.39
C PRO A 81 9.27 1.62 -8.50
N LEU A 82 8.68 2.63 -7.85
CA LEU A 82 9.40 3.46 -6.88
C LEU A 82 9.83 2.62 -5.66
N ALA A 83 8.92 1.85 -5.07
CA ALA A 83 9.18 1.01 -3.92
C ALA A 83 10.23 -0.08 -4.22
N THR A 84 10.14 -0.75 -5.38
CA THR A 84 11.12 -1.79 -5.74
C THR A 84 12.49 -1.21 -6.06
N THR A 85 12.57 -0.01 -6.63
CA THR A 85 13.83 0.71 -6.84
C THR A 85 14.48 1.07 -5.51
N LEU A 86 13.71 1.65 -4.57
CA LEU A 86 14.19 1.99 -3.23
C LEU A 86 14.65 0.75 -2.46
N ARG A 87 13.87 -0.35 -2.54
CA ARG A 87 14.25 -1.65 -1.97
C ARG A 87 15.55 -2.18 -2.58
N ALA A 88 15.69 -2.12 -3.89
CA ALA A 88 16.88 -2.61 -4.59
C ALA A 88 18.13 -1.81 -4.20
N ALA A 89 18.00 -0.49 -4.09
CA ALA A 89 19.06 0.39 -3.58
C ALA A 89 19.44 0.04 -2.12
N TRP A 90 18.45 -0.20 -1.25
CA TRP A 90 18.69 -0.62 0.14
C TRP A 90 19.49 -1.93 0.19
N LEU A 91 19.06 -2.94 -0.59
CA LEU A 91 19.64 -4.27 -0.54
C LEU A 91 20.91 -4.44 -1.39
N GLY A 92 21.37 -3.40 -2.08
CA GLY A 92 22.49 -3.50 -3.03
C GLY A 92 22.21 -4.48 -4.17
N SER A 93 20.96 -4.54 -4.65
CA SER A 93 20.50 -5.51 -5.66
C SER A 93 19.83 -4.82 -6.85
N THR A 94 19.32 -5.62 -7.81
CA THR A 94 18.54 -5.12 -8.96
C THR A 94 17.04 -5.14 -8.65
N ALA A 95 16.30 -4.14 -9.14
CA ALA A 95 14.84 -4.14 -9.11
C ALA A 95 14.30 -5.12 -10.16
N LEU A 96 13.79 -6.26 -9.72
CA LEU A 96 13.27 -7.29 -10.64
C LEU A 96 11.91 -6.87 -11.21
N PRO A 97 11.72 -6.87 -12.55
CA PRO A 97 10.45 -6.46 -13.18
C PRO A 97 9.27 -7.32 -12.74
N LEU A 98 9.43 -8.64 -12.68
CA LEU A 98 8.37 -9.56 -12.26
C LEU A 98 7.93 -9.31 -10.82
N PHE A 99 8.88 -9.11 -9.91
CA PHE A 99 8.58 -8.75 -8.52
C PHE A 99 7.82 -7.42 -8.44
N THR A 100 8.26 -6.41 -9.21
CA THR A 100 7.60 -5.10 -9.28
C THR A 100 6.14 -5.23 -9.75
N PHE A 101 5.91 -6.03 -10.79
CA PHE A 101 4.56 -6.25 -11.32
C PHE A 101 3.64 -6.96 -10.31
N ILE A 102 4.12 -8.02 -9.67
CA ILE A 102 3.35 -8.77 -8.67
C ILE A 102 3.08 -7.89 -7.44
N LEU A 103 4.10 -7.16 -6.95
CA LEU A 103 3.96 -6.22 -5.83
C LEU A 103 2.91 -5.14 -6.13
N GLY A 104 2.99 -4.53 -7.30
CA GLY A 104 2.05 -3.49 -7.72
C GLY A 104 0.64 -4.02 -7.90
N SER A 105 0.47 -5.17 -8.55
CA SER A 105 -0.85 -5.78 -8.79
C SER A 105 -1.53 -6.22 -7.49
N SER A 106 -0.78 -6.86 -6.59
CA SER A 106 -1.28 -7.29 -5.28
C SER A 106 -1.61 -6.11 -4.38
N ASN A 107 -0.77 -5.06 -4.34
CA ASN A 107 -1.10 -3.83 -3.62
C ASN A 107 -2.29 -3.11 -4.24
N ALA A 108 -2.38 -3.04 -5.58
CA ALA A 108 -3.51 -2.42 -6.25
C ALA A 108 -4.83 -3.09 -5.86
N LEU A 109 -4.88 -4.42 -5.86
CA LEU A 109 -6.06 -5.17 -5.42
C LEU A 109 -6.33 -4.95 -3.92
N GLY A 110 -5.32 -5.21 -3.07
CA GLY A 110 -5.47 -5.15 -1.62
C GLY A 110 -5.85 -3.76 -1.11
N MET A 111 -5.19 -2.72 -1.60
CA MET A 111 -5.49 -1.33 -1.24
C MET A 111 -6.85 -0.90 -1.77
N THR A 112 -7.26 -1.34 -2.97
CA THR A 112 -8.61 -1.06 -3.47
C THR A 112 -9.67 -1.71 -2.58
N VAL A 113 -9.47 -2.95 -2.14
CA VAL A 113 -10.36 -3.62 -1.17
C VAL A 113 -10.39 -2.86 0.14
N TRP A 114 -9.25 -2.48 0.69
CA TRP A 114 -9.18 -1.66 1.91
C TRP A 114 -9.94 -0.33 1.75
N ARG A 115 -9.71 0.41 0.67
CA ARG A 115 -10.38 1.70 0.43
C ARG A 115 -11.88 1.54 0.21
N TRP A 116 -12.31 0.46 -0.42
CA TRP A 116 -13.72 0.10 -0.49
C TRP A 116 -14.31 -0.14 0.90
N LEU A 117 -13.66 -0.93 1.77
CA LEU A 117 -14.09 -1.15 3.16
C LEU A 117 -14.14 0.16 3.96
N TYR A 118 -13.12 1.01 3.81
CA TYR A 118 -13.04 2.30 4.48
C TYR A 118 -14.27 3.18 4.20
N THR A 119 -14.84 3.15 2.99
CA THR A 119 -16.03 3.95 2.66
C THR A 119 -17.25 3.62 3.54
N PHE A 120 -17.35 2.39 4.06
CA PHE A 120 -18.40 2.00 5.00
C PHE A 120 -18.06 2.40 6.43
N ILE A 121 -16.79 2.34 6.79
CA ILE A 121 -16.28 2.75 8.10
C ILE A 121 -16.43 4.27 8.27
N ALA A 122 -16.05 5.06 7.27
CA ALA A 122 -16.07 6.52 7.29
C ALA A 122 -17.47 7.09 7.58
N LYS A 123 -18.54 6.43 7.15
CA LYS A 123 -19.93 6.84 7.43
C LYS A 123 -20.28 6.85 8.92
N ARG A 124 -19.52 6.13 9.76
CA ARG A 124 -19.75 6.04 11.21
C ARG A 124 -19.06 7.15 12.01
N PHE A 125 -18.24 7.98 11.36
CA PHE A 125 -17.48 9.03 12.02
C PHE A 125 -17.90 10.41 11.49
N PRO A 126 -17.95 11.44 12.35
CA PRO A 126 -18.15 12.81 11.91
C PRO A 126 -17.01 13.22 10.96
N LYS A 127 -17.29 14.20 10.08
CA LYS A 127 -16.31 14.75 9.14
C LYS A 127 -15.04 15.23 9.87
#